data_AF-A0A9P5PXX8-F1
#
_entry.id   AF-A0A9P5PXX8-F1
#
_cell.length_a   1.000
_cell.length_b   1.000
_cell.length_c   1.000
_cell.angle_alpha   90.00
_cell.angle_beta   90.00
_cell.angle_gamma   90.00
#
_symmetry.space_group_name_H-M   'P 1'
#
loop_
_entity.id
_entity.type
_entity.pdbx_description
1 polymer ?
#
loop_
_entity_poly.entity_id
_entity_poly.type
_entity_poly.pdbx_seq_one_letter_code
_entity_poly.pdbx_strand_id
1 'polypeptide(L)'
;MDQSPTQLSCRRCQASFETPEHVLLQCLGIPELVAVRNDFRTRGAVSIPDLHPRFVLSDGDAISLLKQAIFSWTAVSFTAKFVYKAIQIWSFTVTGGRVRYGSESEDSDPDVFS
;
A
#
# COMPACT_ATOMS: atom_id res chain seq x y z
N MET A 1 26.79 23.14 -7.54
CA MET A 1 25.33 23.22 -7.72
C MET A 1 24.78 21.96 -7.11
N ASP A 2 24.27 22.09 -5.89
CA ASP A 2 23.77 20.98 -5.09
C ASP A 2 22.37 20.61 -5.63
N GLN A 3 22.27 19.51 -6.38
CA GLN A 3 20.97 18.98 -6.79
C GLN A 3 20.41 18.22 -5.59
N SER A 4 19.84 18.95 -4.62
CA SER A 4 18.96 18.34 -3.63
C SER A 4 17.85 17.63 -4.42
N PRO A 5 17.62 16.32 -4.23
CA PRO A 5 16.54 15.63 -4.91
C PRO A 5 15.27 16.41 -4.62
N THR A 6 14.54 16.80 -5.65
CA THR A 6 13.25 17.49 -5.52
C THR A 6 12.35 16.59 -4.69
N GLN A 7 12.30 16.87 -3.39
CA GLN A 7 11.56 16.08 -2.42
C GLN A 7 10.09 16.30 -2.72
N LEU A 8 9.47 15.32 -3.39
CA LEU A 8 8.08 15.40 -3.79
C LEU A 8 7.20 15.27 -2.53
N SER A 9 6.60 16.37 -2.09
CA SER A 9 5.56 16.33 -1.08
C SER A 9 4.40 15.43 -1.54
N CYS A 10 3.80 14.72 -0.61
CA CYS A 10 2.64 13.87 -0.83
C CYS A 10 1.54 14.65 -1.55
N ARG A 11 1.13 14.18 -2.73
CA ARG A 11 0.12 14.84 -3.59
C ARG A 11 -1.26 14.96 -2.95
N ARG A 12 -1.49 14.33 -1.80
CA ARG A 12 -2.79 14.30 -1.11
C ARG A 12 -2.79 15.06 0.19
N CYS A 13 -1.88 14.73 1.11
CA CYS A 13 -1.84 15.40 2.42
C CYS A 13 -0.92 16.62 2.44
N GLN A 14 0.05 16.72 1.51
CA GLN A 14 1.11 17.75 1.46
C GLN A 14 1.94 17.91 2.75
N ALA A 15 1.74 17.04 3.75
CA ALA A 15 2.33 17.16 5.08
C ALA A 15 3.61 16.33 5.27
N SER A 16 3.91 15.41 4.36
CA SER A 16 5.13 14.58 4.37
C SER A 16 5.55 14.24 2.93
N PHE A 17 6.70 13.59 2.77
CA PHE A 17 7.18 13.12 1.47
C PHE A 17 6.33 12.00 0.91
N GLU A 18 6.19 11.97 -0.41
CA GLU A 18 5.50 10.89 -1.09
C GLU A 18 6.38 9.66 -1.21
N THR A 19 6.34 8.80 -0.19
CA THR A 19 6.95 7.47 -0.25
C THR A 19 5.86 6.39 -0.23
N PRO A 20 6.15 5.16 -0.69
CA PRO A 20 5.20 4.05 -0.60
C PRO A 20 4.72 3.81 0.84
N GLU A 21 5.60 3.93 1.83
CA GLU A 21 5.27 3.72 3.24
C GLU A 21 4.36 4.82 3.76
N HIS A 22 4.63 6.07 3.37
CA HIS A 22 3.72 7.17 3.67
C HIS A 22 2.34 6.92 3.05
N VAL A 23 2.28 6.64 1.74
CA VAL A 23 1.02 6.42 1.02
C VAL A 23 0.23 5.28 1.65
N LEU A 24 0.87 4.12 1.88
CA LEU A 24 0.20 2.94 2.39
C LEU A 24 -0.18 3.09 3.86
N LEU A 25 0.74 3.52 4.72
CA LEU A 25 0.61 3.33 6.17
C LEU A 25 0.34 4.62 6.96
N GLN A 26 0.53 5.81 6.39
CA GLN A 26 0.48 7.06 7.16
C GLN A 26 -0.42 8.13 6.55
N CYS A 27 -0.62 8.15 5.24
CA CYS A 27 -1.34 9.23 4.56
C CYS A 27 -2.78 9.36 5.07
N LEU A 28 -3.17 10.57 5.47
CA LEU A 28 -4.53 10.92 5.92
C LEU A 28 -5.33 11.69 4.86
N GLY A 29 -4.71 12.01 3.72
CA GLY A 29 -5.32 12.83 2.66
C GLY A 29 -6.34 12.11 1.79
N ILE A 30 -6.55 10.80 1.98
CA ILE A 30 -7.58 10.01 1.27
C ILE A 30 -8.39 9.19 2.30
N PRO A 31 -9.64 9.57 2.60
CA PRO A 31 -10.47 8.87 3.59
C PRO A 31 -10.68 7.37 3.31
N GLU A 32 -10.86 6.98 2.05
CA GLU A 32 -11.05 5.59 1.64
C GLU A 32 -9.80 4.75 1.92
N LEU A 33 -8.62 5.35 1.71
CA LEU A 33 -7.35 4.70 2.01
C LEU A 33 -7.14 4.55 3.52
N VAL A 34 -7.57 5.53 4.31
CA VAL A 34 -7.58 5.45 5.78
C VAL A 34 -8.47 4.28 6.24
N ALA A 35 -9.65 4.11 5.66
CA ALA A 35 -10.55 3.00 6.00
C ALA A 35 -9.93 1.63 5.69
N VAL A 36 -9.37 1.47 4.48
CA VAL A 36 -8.70 0.23 4.07
C VAL A 36 -7.47 -0.06 4.93
N ARG A 37 -6.69 0.98 5.28
CA ARG A 37 -5.57 0.83 6.22
C ARG A 37 -6.04 0.42 7.60
N ASN A 38 -7.13 0.98 8.13
CA ASN A 38 -7.61 0.62 9.46
C ASN A 38 -8.09 -0.84 9.51
N ASP A 39 -8.76 -1.33 8.46
CA ASP A 39 -9.07 -2.77 8.32
C ASP A 39 -7.78 -3.60 8.24
N PHE A 40 -6.78 -3.14 7.46
CA PHE A 40 -5.47 -3.80 7.38
C PHE A 40 -4.78 -3.90 8.76
N ARG A 41 -4.77 -2.79 9.50
CA ARG A 41 -4.15 -2.72 10.83
C ARG A 41 -4.88 -3.56 11.86
N THR A 42 -6.21 -3.59 11.81
CA THR A 42 -7.05 -4.36 12.75
C THR A 42 -6.88 -5.86 12.56
N ARG A 43 -6.94 -6.35 11.32
CA ARG A 43 -6.78 -7.79 11.03
C ARG A 43 -5.32 -8.22 11.13
N GLY A 44 -4.40 -7.37 10.67
CA GLY A 44 -2.96 -7.66 10.70
C GLY A 44 -2.38 -7.67 12.11
N ALA A 45 -2.99 -6.96 13.07
CA ALA A 45 -2.58 -6.99 14.49
C ALA A 45 -2.58 -8.40 15.10
N VAL A 46 -3.35 -9.34 14.54
CA VAL A 46 -3.35 -10.75 14.98
C VAL A 46 -2.03 -11.43 14.67
N SER A 47 -1.41 -11.10 13.53
CA SER A 47 -0.14 -11.71 13.08
C SER A 47 1.07 -10.83 13.38
N ILE A 48 0.88 -9.51 13.49
CA ILE A 48 1.90 -8.50 13.73
C ILE A 48 1.34 -7.50 14.75
N PRO A 49 1.50 -7.73 16.06
CA PRO A 49 0.89 -6.91 17.11
C PRO A 49 1.17 -5.41 16.98
N ASP A 50 2.36 -5.06 16.52
CA ASP A 50 2.81 -3.67 16.35
C ASP A 50 2.10 -2.92 15.21
N LEU A 51 1.35 -3.64 14.37
CA LEU A 51 0.52 -3.06 13.32
C LEU A 51 -0.75 -2.39 13.87
N HIS A 52 -1.10 -2.64 15.14
CA HIS A 52 -2.37 -2.24 15.74
C HIS A 52 -2.64 -0.72 15.59
N PRO A 53 -3.88 -0.28 15.26
CA PRO A 53 -4.22 1.12 14.99
C PRO A 53 -3.88 2.12 16.11
N ARG A 54 -3.74 1.65 17.35
CA ARG A 54 -3.40 2.49 18.52
C ARG A 54 -1.97 3.00 18.52
N PHE A 55 -1.07 2.40 17.74
CA PHE A 55 0.31 2.85 17.64
C PHE A 55 0.44 3.95 16.58
N VAL A 56 1.05 5.08 16.93
CA VAL A 56 1.43 6.08 15.94
C VAL A 56 2.72 5.58 15.28
N LEU A 57 2.70 5.39 13.97
CA LEU A 57 3.86 4.86 13.24
C LEU A 57 4.78 6.00 12.84
N SER A 58 6.02 5.99 13.33
CA SER A 58 7.08 6.79 12.73
C SER A 58 7.43 6.27 11.34
N ASP A 59 8.15 7.05 10.53
CA ASP A 59 8.54 6.64 9.17
C ASP A 59 9.42 5.38 9.19
N GLY A 60 10.32 5.27 10.17
CA GLY A 60 11.17 4.08 10.35
C GLY A 60 10.39 2.83 10.75
N ASP A 61 9.37 3.01 11.59
CA ASP A 61 8.49 1.91 12.00
C ASP A 61 7.60 1.45 10.84
N ALA A 62 7.09 2.39 10.04
CA ALA A 62 6.26 2.08 8.87
C ALA A 62 7.01 1.19 7.86
N ILE A 63 8.28 1.49 7.56
CA ILE A 63 9.12 0.65 6.69
C ILE A 63 9.31 -0.74 7.28
N SER A 64 9.66 -0.81 8.57
CA SER A 64 9.95 -2.07 9.25
C SER A 64 8.73 -2.98 9.29
N LEU A 65 7.55 -2.42 9.59
CA LEU A 65 6.29 -3.14 9.62
C LEU A 65 5.83 -3.59 8.24
N LEU A 66 5.99 -2.75 7.20
CA LEU A 66 5.66 -3.14 5.84
C LEU A 66 6.52 -4.34 5.40
N LYS A 67 7.81 -4.30 5.69
CA LYS A 67 8.72 -5.44 5.44
C LYS A 67 8.27 -6.69 6.20
N GLN A 68 7.98 -6.57 7.49
CA GLN A 68 7.51 -7.71 8.29
C GLN A 68 6.20 -8.30 7.74
N ALA A 69 5.29 -7.45 7.27
CA ALA A 69 4.03 -7.86 6.68
C ALA A 69 4.18 -8.54 5.31
N ILE A 70 5.21 -8.17 4.53
CA ILE A 70 5.52 -8.78 3.23
C ILE A 70 6.26 -10.12 3.41
N PHE A 71 7.22 -10.18 4.33
CA PHE A 71 8.05 -11.37 4.54
C PHE A 71 7.44 -12.41 5.50
N SER A 72 6.30 -12.10 6.12
CA SER A 72 5.54 -13.06 6.93
C SER A 72 4.60 -13.89 6.06
N TRP A 73 4.80 -15.21 6.02
CA TRP A 73 3.92 -16.15 5.32
C TRP A 73 2.45 -16.09 5.77
N THR A 74 2.20 -15.75 7.03
CA THR A 74 0.84 -15.64 7.57
C THR A 74 0.17 -14.32 7.19
N ALA A 75 0.94 -13.27 6.91
CA ALA A 75 0.44 -11.96 6.56
C ALA A 75 0.43 -11.70 5.05
N VAL A 76 1.31 -12.34 4.27
CA VAL A 76 1.61 -11.99 2.86
C VAL A 76 0.38 -11.90 1.97
N SER A 77 -0.56 -12.87 2.05
CA SER A 77 -1.78 -12.86 1.21
C SER A 77 -2.68 -11.66 1.52
N PHE A 78 -2.81 -11.33 2.79
CA PHE A 78 -3.62 -10.21 3.24
C PHE A 78 -2.92 -8.86 3.01
N THR A 79 -1.61 -8.79 3.22
CA THR A 79 -0.76 -7.64 2.87
C THR A 79 -0.87 -7.33 1.37
N ALA A 80 -0.80 -8.34 0.51
CA ALA A 80 -0.97 -8.16 -0.94
C ALA A 80 -2.35 -7.58 -1.29
N LYS A 81 -3.42 -8.10 -0.68
CA LYS A 81 -4.79 -7.57 -0.85
C LYS A 81 -4.91 -6.11 -0.41
N PHE A 82 -4.27 -5.76 0.72
CA PHE A 82 -4.22 -4.39 1.21
C PHE A 82 -3.49 -3.47 0.23
N VAL A 83 -2.26 -3.83 -0.17
CA VAL A 83 -1.44 -3.04 -1.10
C VAL A 83 -2.16 -2.84 -2.43
N TYR A 84 -2.78 -3.89 -2.98
CA TYR A 84 -3.55 -3.81 -4.20
C TYR A 84 -4.69 -2.78 -4.11
N LYS A 85 -5.54 -2.89 -3.08
CA LYS A 85 -6.64 -1.93 -2.85
C LYS A 85 -6.13 -0.51 -2.64
N ALA A 86 -5.06 -0.36 -1.86
CA ALA A 86 -4.45 0.93 -1.56
C ALA A 86 -3.93 1.62 -2.83
N ILE A 87 -3.25 0.87 -3.71
CA ILE A 87 -2.74 1.38 -5.00
C ILE A 87 -3.90 1.75 -5.93
N GLN A 88 -4.96 0.94 -6.00
CA GLN A 88 -6.14 1.27 -6.79
C GLN A 88 -6.79 2.58 -6.34
N ILE A 89 -7.04 2.73 -5.03
CA ILE A 89 -7.61 3.95 -4.44
C ILE A 89 -6.70 5.14 -4.71
N TRP A 90 -5.40 5.01 -4.43
CA TRP A 90 -4.43 6.07 -4.62
C TRP A 90 -4.40 6.54 -6.08
N SER A 91 -4.33 5.60 -7.03
CA SER A 91 -4.24 5.92 -8.44
C SER A 91 -5.55 6.49 -8.98
N PHE A 92 -6.71 5.96 -8.57
CA PHE A 92 -7.99 6.57 -8.92
C PHE A 92 -8.05 8.03 -8.49
N THR A 93 -7.64 8.29 -7.26
CA THR A 93 -7.68 9.62 -6.66
C THR A 93 -6.64 10.56 -7.28
N VAL A 94 -5.43 10.06 -7.56
CA VAL A 94 -4.25 10.85 -7.97
C VAL A 94 -4.07 10.99 -9.47
N THR A 95 -4.29 9.93 -10.23
CA THR A 95 -4.09 9.91 -11.68
C THR A 95 -5.40 9.91 -12.46
N GLY A 96 -6.55 10.03 -11.80
CA GLY A 96 -7.87 10.04 -12.44
C GLY A 96 -8.25 8.67 -13.01
N GLY A 97 -7.84 7.57 -12.36
CA GLY A 97 -8.26 6.22 -12.74
C GLY A 97 -7.40 5.55 -13.82
N ARG A 98 -6.29 6.16 -14.25
CA ARG A 98 -5.32 5.47 -15.13
C ARG A 98 -4.45 4.51 -14.30
N VAL A 99 -5.03 3.38 -13.91
CA VAL A 99 -4.30 2.21 -13.45
C VAL A 99 -4.14 1.28 -14.66
N ARG A 100 -3.00 1.34 -15.35
CA ARG A 100 -2.63 0.29 -16.32
C ARG A 100 -1.88 -0.80 -15.57
N TYR A 101 -2.60 -1.65 -14.87
CA TYR A 101 -2.09 -2.99 -14.55
C TYR A 101 -2.68 -3.93 -15.58
N GLY A 102 -1.83 -4.82 -16.12
CA GLY A 102 -2.12 -5.66 -17.28
C GLY A 102 -3.53 -6.23 -17.25
N SER A 103 -4.27 -5.99 -18.32
CA SER A 103 -5.33 -6.89 -18.73
C SER A 103 -4.68 -8.26 -18.91
N GLU A 104 -4.84 -9.14 -17.93
CA GLU A 104 -4.74 -10.57 -18.21
C GLU A 104 -5.77 -10.83 -19.31
N SER A 105 -5.30 -10.95 -20.54
CA SER A 105 -6.04 -11.67 -21.55
C SER A 105 -6.22 -13.08 -21.00
N GLU A 106 -7.48 -13.44 -20.78
CA GLU A 106 -7.91 -14.82 -20.64
C GLU A 106 -7.57 -15.56 -21.94
N ASP A 107 -6.31 -15.89 -22.16
CA ASP A 107 -5.94 -16.94 -23.10
C ASP A 107 -6.20 -18.25 -22.37
N SER A 108 -7.44 -18.69 -22.60
CA SER A 108 -7.97 -20.01 -22.31
C SER A 108 -6.93 -21.08 -22.66
N ASP A 109 -6.72 -22.04 -21.78
CA ASP A 109 -6.23 -23.37 -22.17
C ASP A 109 -7.17 -23.92 -23.26
N PRO A 110 -6.62 -24.42 -24.38
CA PRO A 110 -7.13 -25.68 -24.88
C PRO A 110 -6.01 -26.72 -25.00
N ASP A 111 -6.26 -27.83 -24.31
CA ASP A 111 -5.94 -29.20 -24.72
C ASP A 111 -4.46 -29.60 -24.91
N VAL A 112 -3.91 -30.14 -23.82
CA VAL A 112 -3.62 -31.59 -23.68
C VAL A 112 -3.77 -32.43 -24.97
N PHE A 113 -2.64 -33.05 -25.37
CA PHE A 113 -2.41 -34.11 -26.38
C PHE A 113 -2.46 -33.75 -27.87
N SER A 114 -1.28 -33.72 -28.50
CA SER A 114 -0.85 -34.69 -29.52
C SER A 114 0.66 -34.68 -29.71
#